data_AF-A0A317HSF1-F1
#
_entry.id   AF-A0A317HSF1-F1
#
_cell.length_a   1.000
_cell.length_b   1.000
_cell.length_c   1.000
_cell.angle_alpha   90.00
_cell.angle_beta   90.00
_cell.angle_gamma   90.00
#
_symmetry.space_group_name_H-M   'P 1'
#
loop_
_entity.id
_entity.type
_entity.pdbx_description
1 polymer ?
#
loop_
_entity_poly.entity_id
_entity_poly.type
_entity_poly.pdbx_seq_one_letter_code
_entity_poly.pdbx_strand_id
1 'polypeptide(L)'
;MDRSAVEWIANSIVAAIGRDEAVAAQSLLFLLRYYRDTNRSDVREALEAALACAVERHTDAVTATARASWLLVFADAATLSDDDRLRSAAIALVGALRQEWKHTHLVGEGAVVIESLLAAAQPLDLAALVPEAIDELERIVAGAYRPGEGLASVLNESSSARGRLVDHIRGSSALLSAYQLTGRLPYSMLAEELMQFAHRTFWREPVAAFCDAGIDRGESFLLNCEGARVLSRLAGLHLDDEYRKAAVVAKTADYAHDAARILNAHAAWYREPWVQSSAYGLALIECFGLT
;
A
#
# COMPACT_ATOMS: atom_id res chain seq x y z
N MET A 1 -16.25 -9.71 -11.20
CA MET A 1 -14.97 -8.98 -11.15
C MET A 1 -13.84 -9.97 -11.40
N ASP A 2 -12.81 -9.58 -12.13
CA ASP A 2 -12.30 -10.43 -13.20
C ASP A 2 -11.00 -11.19 -12.83
N ARG A 3 -11.12 -12.47 -12.48
CA ARG A 3 -9.98 -13.40 -12.36
C ARG A 3 -9.09 -13.40 -13.61
N SER A 4 -9.68 -13.17 -14.80
CA SER A 4 -8.90 -13.09 -16.04
C SER A 4 -8.00 -11.84 -16.11
N ALA A 5 -8.33 -10.77 -15.36
CA ALA A 5 -7.44 -9.61 -15.25
C ALA A 5 -6.20 -9.94 -14.41
N VAL A 6 -6.37 -10.61 -13.26
CA VAL A 6 -5.25 -11.06 -12.41
C VAL A 6 -4.33 -12.00 -13.20
N GLU A 7 -4.91 -12.98 -13.88
CA GLU A 7 -4.15 -13.92 -14.70
C GLU A 7 -3.42 -13.23 -15.87
N TRP A 8 -4.09 -12.29 -16.55
CA TRP A 8 -3.45 -11.51 -17.62
C TRP A 8 -2.25 -10.72 -17.09
N ILE A 9 -2.39 -10.02 -15.95
CA ILE A 9 -1.31 -9.24 -15.34
C ILE A 9 -0.14 -10.16 -14.98
N ALA A 10 -0.41 -11.31 -14.36
CA ALA A 10 0.63 -12.28 -14.01
C ALA A 10 1.38 -12.77 -15.24
N ASN A 11 0.65 -13.21 -16.27
CA ASN A 11 1.25 -13.68 -17.52
C ASN A 11 2.05 -12.56 -18.23
N SER A 12 1.57 -11.31 -18.20
CA SER A 12 2.28 -10.16 -18.78
C SER A 12 3.59 -9.86 -18.06
N ILE A 13 3.63 -9.94 -16.72
CA ILE A 13 4.86 -9.71 -15.95
C ILE A 13 5.83 -10.87 -16.16
N VAL A 14 5.37 -12.13 -16.12
CA VAL A 14 6.19 -13.31 -16.43
C VAL A 14 6.81 -13.19 -17.83
N ALA A 15 6.02 -12.79 -18.83
CA ALA A 15 6.52 -12.58 -20.17
C ALA A 15 7.55 -11.44 -20.26
N ALA A 16 7.40 -10.36 -19.48
CA ALA A 16 8.38 -9.27 -19.40
C ALA A 16 9.70 -9.74 -18.79
N ILE A 17 9.65 -10.51 -17.70
CA ILE A 17 10.82 -11.14 -17.08
C ILE A 17 11.53 -12.05 -18.09
N GLY A 18 10.79 -12.88 -18.83
CA GLY A 18 11.37 -13.75 -19.86
C GLY A 18 12.00 -13.01 -21.07
N ARG A 19 11.79 -11.68 -21.18
CA ARG A 19 12.45 -10.81 -22.16
C ARG A 19 13.59 -9.98 -21.54
N ASP A 20 14.01 -10.30 -20.32
CA ASP A 20 15.00 -9.56 -19.53
C ASP A 20 14.64 -8.07 -19.32
N GLU A 21 13.35 -7.74 -19.32
CA GLU A 21 12.90 -6.38 -19.04
C GLU A 21 13.00 -6.07 -17.54
N ALA A 22 13.34 -4.81 -17.21
CA ALA A 22 13.38 -4.36 -15.83
C ALA A 22 11.96 -4.30 -15.25
N VAL A 23 11.73 -5.05 -14.16
CA VAL A 23 10.44 -5.10 -13.48
C VAL A 23 10.47 -4.26 -12.21
N ALA A 24 9.45 -3.42 -12.01
CA ALA A 24 9.29 -2.61 -10.82
C ALA A 24 8.96 -3.46 -9.58
N ALA A 25 9.35 -2.98 -8.39
CA ALA A 25 9.09 -3.66 -7.12
C ALA A 25 7.63 -4.08 -6.92
N GLN A 26 6.67 -3.20 -7.26
CA GLN A 26 5.24 -3.50 -7.12
C GLN A 26 4.79 -4.69 -7.99
N SER A 27 5.37 -4.87 -9.17
CA SER A 27 5.07 -6.01 -10.05
C SER A 27 5.63 -7.31 -9.50
N LEU A 28 6.79 -7.29 -8.84
CA LEU A 28 7.32 -8.45 -8.14
C LEU A 28 6.51 -8.79 -6.88
N LEU A 29 6.10 -7.77 -6.11
CA LEU A 29 5.20 -7.97 -4.97
C LEU A 29 3.88 -8.61 -5.39
N PHE A 30 3.31 -8.16 -6.51
CA PHE A 30 2.13 -8.80 -7.10
C PHE A 30 2.38 -10.27 -7.43
N LEU A 31 3.46 -10.59 -8.15
CA LEU A 31 3.78 -11.97 -8.52
C LEU A 31 4.03 -12.86 -7.30
N LEU A 32 4.70 -12.36 -6.26
CA LEU A 32 4.93 -13.11 -5.01
C LEU A 32 3.60 -13.52 -4.36
N ARG A 33 2.64 -12.60 -4.28
CA ARG A 33 1.32 -12.87 -3.69
C ARG A 33 0.50 -13.80 -4.57
N TYR A 34 0.49 -13.57 -5.88
CA TYR A 34 -0.15 -14.46 -6.83
C TYR A 34 0.43 -15.88 -6.78
N TYR A 35 1.75 -16.02 -6.65
CA TYR A 35 2.41 -17.31 -6.49
C TYR A 35 2.01 -18.01 -5.19
N ARG A 36 1.97 -17.28 -4.06
CA ARG A 36 1.58 -17.83 -2.75
C ARG A 36 0.22 -18.53 -2.80
N ASP A 37 -0.72 -17.98 -3.58
CA ASP A 37 -2.08 -18.51 -3.66
C ASP A 37 -2.27 -19.58 -4.76
N THR A 38 -1.49 -19.51 -5.86
CA THR A 38 -1.66 -20.41 -7.01
C THR A 38 -0.63 -21.54 -7.10
N ASN A 39 0.53 -21.38 -6.48
CA ASN A 39 1.69 -22.28 -6.55
C ASN A 39 2.11 -22.66 -8.00
N ARG A 40 1.92 -21.74 -8.95
CA ARG A 40 2.27 -21.95 -10.36
C ARG A 40 3.78 -22.02 -10.59
N SER A 41 4.25 -23.06 -11.27
CA SER A 41 5.68 -23.30 -11.50
C SER A 41 6.33 -22.28 -12.41
N ASP A 42 5.63 -21.83 -13.45
CA ASP A 42 6.12 -20.82 -14.39
C ASP A 42 6.31 -19.45 -13.71
N VAL A 43 5.44 -19.11 -12.75
CA VAL A 43 5.60 -17.91 -11.92
C VAL A 43 6.79 -18.05 -10.98
N ARG A 44 6.98 -19.23 -10.37
CA ARG A 44 8.16 -19.50 -9.52
C ARG A 44 9.46 -19.32 -10.28
N GLU A 45 9.58 -19.91 -11.46
CA GLU A 45 10.79 -19.81 -12.31
C GLU A 45 11.09 -18.35 -12.67
N ALA A 46 10.07 -17.57 -13.04
CA ALA A 46 10.23 -16.15 -13.31
C ALA A 46 10.65 -15.35 -12.05
N LEU A 47 10.07 -15.65 -10.89
CA LEU A 47 10.42 -15.01 -9.62
C LEU A 47 11.87 -15.28 -9.22
N GLU A 48 12.37 -16.51 -9.36
CA GLU A 48 13.75 -16.87 -9.01
C GLU A 48 14.77 -15.99 -9.75
N ALA A 49 14.62 -15.87 -11.08
CA ALA A 49 15.50 -15.03 -11.90
C ALA A 49 15.34 -13.53 -11.56
N ALA A 50 14.10 -13.05 -11.43
CA ALA A 50 13.84 -11.64 -11.19
C ALA A 50 14.30 -11.17 -9.79
N LEU A 51 14.17 -12.01 -8.76
CA LEU A 51 14.62 -11.71 -7.41
C LEU A 51 16.15 -11.66 -7.31
N ALA A 52 16.86 -12.54 -8.03
CA ALA A 52 18.32 -12.48 -8.11
C ALA A 52 18.78 -11.13 -8.67
N CYS A 53 18.17 -10.67 -9.76
CA CYS A 53 18.44 -9.34 -10.33
C CYS A 53 18.01 -8.20 -9.39
N ALA A 54 16.91 -8.35 -8.67
CA ALA A 54 16.41 -7.33 -7.74
C ALA A 54 17.40 -7.07 -6.59
N VAL A 55 18.05 -8.11 -6.05
CA VAL A 55 19.07 -7.97 -5.00
C VAL A 55 20.21 -7.06 -5.43
N GLU A 56 20.59 -7.07 -6.71
CA GLU A 56 21.65 -6.20 -7.22
C GLU A 56 21.18 -4.78 -7.50
N ARG A 57 19.91 -4.60 -7.90
CA ARG A 57 19.39 -3.32 -8.41
C ARG A 57 18.66 -2.46 -7.37
N HIS A 58 18.27 -3.03 -6.23
CA HIS A 58 17.49 -2.29 -5.23
C HIS A 58 18.25 -1.06 -4.68
N THR A 59 19.59 -1.07 -4.74
CA THR A 59 20.43 0.06 -4.32
C THR A 59 20.30 1.29 -5.22
N ASP A 60 19.75 1.13 -6.44
CA ASP A 60 19.47 2.24 -7.35
C ASP A 60 18.23 3.05 -6.91
N ALA A 61 17.48 2.58 -5.92
CA ALA A 61 16.30 3.27 -5.41
C ALA A 61 16.69 4.60 -4.76
N VAL A 62 16.33 5.70 -5.42
CA VAL A 62 16.67 7.06 -4.98
C VAL A 62 15.75 7.58 -3.86
N THR A 63 14.45 7.28 -3.94
CA THR A 63 13.45 7.81 -3.00
C THR A 63 13.14 6.84 -1.86
N ALA A 64 12.70 7.35 -0.71
CA ALA A 64 12.33 6.50 0.42
C ALA A 64 11.12 5.62 0.08
N THR A 65 10.18 6.14 -0.71
CA THR A 65 9.03 5.36 -1.24
C THR A 65 9.48 4.18 -2.13
N ALA A 66 10.49 4.38 -2.98
CA ALA A 66 11.04 3.30 -3.80
C ALA A 66 11.74 2.24 -2.95
N ARG A 67 12.53 2.65 -1.95
CA ARG A 67 13.13 1.75 -0.96
C ARG A 67 12.10 0.97 -0.14
N ALA A 68 11.02 1.63 0.29
CA ALA A 68 9.90 1.01 0.99
C ALA A 68 9.21 -0.07 0.14
N SER A 69 9.06 0.16 -1.16
CA SER A 69 8.50 -0.83 -2.09
C SER A 69 9.42 -2.05 -2.24
N TRP A 70 10.74 -1.85 -2.32
CA TRP A 70 11.70 -2.96 -2.34
C TRP A 70 11.75 -3.72 -1.01
N LEU A 71 11.58 -3.04 0.13
CA LEU A 71 11.51 -3.69 1.44
C LEU A 71 10.36 -4.71 1.47
N LEU A 72 9.18 -4.33 0.97
CA LEU A 72 8.03 -5.24 0.91
C LEU A 72 8.30 -6.47 0.03
N VAL A 73 8.96 -6.29 -1.12
CA VAL A 73 9.34 -7.42 -2.00
C VAL A 73 10.25 -8.40 -1.26
N PHE A 74 11.32 -7.91 -0.64
CA PHE A 74 12.27 -8.80 0.02
C PHE A 74 11.74 -9.40 1.32
N ALA A 75 10.90 -8.68 2.06
CA ALA A 75 10.22 -9.22 3.23
C ALA A 75 9.29 -10.38 2.85
N ASP A 76 8.45 -10.21 1.81
CA ASP A 76 7.59 -11.30 1.31
C ASP A 76 8.41 -12.45 0.73
N ALA A 77 9.44 -12.17 -0.06
CA ALA A 77 10.28 -13.19 -0.68
C ALA A 77 11.06 -14.03 0.35
N ALA A 78 11.52 -13.41 1.44
CA ALA A 78 12.21 -14.12 2.54
C ALA A 78 11.29 -15.10 3.30
N THR A 79 9.96 -15.01 3.13
CA THR A 79 9.03 -16.03 3.68
C THR A 79 8.88 -17.26 2.78
N LEU A 80 9.32 -17.16 1.53
CA LEU A 80 9.13 -18.18 0.48
C LEU A 80 10.45 -18.82 0.01
N SER A 81 11.60 -18.25 0.40
CA SER A 81 12.92 -18.64 -0.07
C SER A 81 13.94 -18.62 1.08
N ASP A 82 14.83 -19.60 1.08
CA ASP A 82 15.97 -19.69 2.00
C ASP A 82 17.21 -18.90 1.51
N ASP A 83 17.07 -18.04 0.48
CA ASP A 83 18.17 -17.19 0.01
C ASP A 83 18.45 -16.05 1.00
N ASP A 84 19.51 -16.23 1.81
CA ASP A 84 19.98 -15.27 2.81
C ASP A 84 20.24 -13.86 2.25
N ARG A 85 20.49 -13.73 0.94
CA ARG A 85 20.68 -12.42 0.30
C ARG A 85 19.41 -11.58 0.31
N LEU A 86 18.23 -12.20 0.20
CA LEU A 86 16.94 -11.52 0.25
C LEU A 86 16.70 -10.92 1.63
N ARG A 87 16.89 -11.73 2.68
CA ARG A 87 16.80 -11.28 4.08
C ARG A 87 17.82 -10.16 4.36
N SER A 88 19.05 -10.31 3.87
CA SER A 88 20.10 -9.31 4.04
C SER A 88 19.76 -7.98 3.37
N ALA A 89 19.23 -8.00 2.15
CA ALA A 89 18.77 -6.81 1.44
C ALA A 89 17.60 -6.13 2.17
N ALA A 90 16.65 -6.91 2.68
CA ALA A 90 15.54 -6.40 3.47
C ALA A 90 16.03 -5.68 4.75
N ILE A 91 16.96 -6.29 5.50
CA ILE A 91 17.53 -5.70 6.72
C ILE A 91 18.30 -4.41 6.40
N ALA A 92 19.03 -4.36 5.30
CA ALA A 92 19.73 -3.15 4.85
C ALA A 92 18.74 -2.00 4.56
N LEU A 93 17.62 -2.31 3.88
CA LEU A 93 16.56 -1.35 3.62
C LEU A 93 15.86 -0.87 4.89
N VAL A 94 15.60 -1.75 5.86
CA VAL A 94 15.11 -1.35 7.20
C VAL A 94 16.06 -0.34 7.83
N GLY A 95 17.36 -0.61 7.80
CA GLY A 95 18.39 0.30 8.32
C GLY A 95 18.36 1.67 7.65
N ALA A 96 18.30 1.72 6.32
CA ALA A 96 18.25 2.97 5.54
C ALA A 96 16.98 3.77 5.84
N LEU A 97 15.81 3.13 5.78
CA LEU A 97 14.52 3.78 6.00
C LEU A 97 14.39 4.35 7.43
N ARG A 98 14.93 3.65 8.44
CA ARG A 98 14.98 4.15 9.83
C ARG A 98 15.91 5.35 10.03
N GLN A 99 16.88 5.57 9.16
CA GLN A 99 17.69 6.78 9.21
C GLN A 99 16.96 7.96 8.58
N GLU A 100 16.18 7.70 7.53
CA GLU A 100 15.51 8.72 6.73
C GLU A 100 14.20 9.23 7.35
N TRP A 101 13.40 8.35 7.98
CA TRP A 101 12.04 8.70 8.42
C TRP A 101 11.96 9.89 9.39
N LYS A 102 13.00 10.13 10.19
CA LYS A 102 13.09 11.27 11.13
C LYS A 102 13.22 12.61 10.41
N HIS A 103 13.67 12.59 9.16
CA HIS A 103 13.88 13.74 8.31
C HIS A 103 12.80 13.89 7.23
N THR A 104 11.86 12.95 7.16
CA THR A 104 10.73 13.04 6.23
C THR A 104 9.72 14.05 6.76
N HIS A 105 9.49 15.09 5.97
CA HIS A 105 8.49 16.13 6.25
C HIS A 105 7.21 15.96 5.46
N LEU A 106 7.22 15.14 4.39
CA LEU A 106 6.04 14.83 3.59
C LEU A 106 5.24 13.70 4.24
N VAL A 107 3.97 13.97 4.55
CA VAL A 107 3.12 13.04 5.31
C VAL A 107 2.89 11.74 4.54
N GLY A 108 2.50 11.82 3.26
CA GLY A 108 2.30 10.62 2.44
C GLY A 108 3.56 9.76 2.27
N GLU A 109 4.75 10.36 2.19
CA GLU A 109 6.01 9.60 2.10
C GLU A 109 6.33 8.91 3.43
N GLY A 110 6.27 9.65 4.54
CA GLY A 110 6.53 9.11 5.86
C GLY A 110 5.58 7.97 6.22
N ALA A 111 4.30 8.12 5.88
CA ALA A 111 3.29 7.07 6.10
C ALA A 111 3.62 5.76 5.35
N VAL A 112 4.04 5.83 4.08
CA VAL A 112 4.43 4.62 3.32
C VAL A 112 5.68 3.97 3.88
N VAL A 113 6.67 4.77 4.28
CA VAL A 113 7.88 4.24 4.92
C VAL A 113 7.53 3.48 6.20
N ILE A 114 6.74 4.08 7.08
CA ILE A 114 6.30 3.47 8.33
C ILE A 114 5.49 2.20 8.05
N GLU A 115 4.53 2.26 7.14
CA GLU A 115 3.73 1.10 6.77
C GLU A 115 4.62 -0.07 6.30
N SER A 116 5.63 0.22 5.46
CA SER A 116 6.54 -0.82 4.97
C SER A 116 7.36 -1.45 6.09
N LEU A 117 7.77 -0.67 7.10
CA LEU A 117 8.51 -1.14 8.26
C LEU A 117 7.64 -2.00 9.18
N LEU A 118 6.39 -1.59 9.40
CA LEU A 118 5.41 -2.38 10.16
C LEU A 118 5.11 -3.71 9.45
N ALA A 119 4.92 -3.68 8.13
CA ALA A 119 4.63 -4.89 7.33
C ALA A 119 5.83 -5.86 7.29
N ALA A 120 7.06 -5.34 7.26
CA ALA A 120 8.27 -6.16 7.24
C ALA A 120 8.66 -6.73 8.62
N ALA A 121 8.11 -6.21 9.72
CA ALA A 121 8.53 -6.56 11.06
C ALA A 121 8.34 -8.06 11.37
N GLN A 122 7.19 -8.65 11.01
CA GLN A 122 6.93 -10.06 11.30
C GLN A 122 7.68 -11.01 10.34
N PRO A 123 7.67 -10.82 9.00
CA PRO A 123 8.46 -11.65 8.08
C PRO A 123 9.95 -11.71 8.39
N LEU A 124 10.52 -10.61 8.91
CA LEU A 124 11.95 -10.51 9.20
C LEU A 124 12.32 -10.85 10.66
N ASP A 125 11.33 -11.14 11.50
CA ASP A 125 11.50 -11.34 12.96
C ASP A 125 12.14 -10.13 13.66
N LEU A 126 11.62 -8.94 13.36
CA LEU A 126 12.07 -7.64 13.89
C LEU A 126 11.01 -7.02 14.81
N ALA A 127 10.48 -7.76 15.78
CA ALA A 127 9.41 -7.28 16.65
C ALA A 127 9.75 -5.96 17.39
N ALA A 128 11.03 -5.74 17.70
CA ALA A 128 11.51 -4.51 18.33
C ALA A 128 11.37 -3.25 17.44
N LEU A 129 11.17 -3.42 16.12
CA LEU A 129 10.93 -2.32 15.18
C LEU A 129 9.54 -1.70 15.36
N VAL A 130 8.55 -2.48 15.81
CA VAL A 130 7.15 -2.05 15.87
C VAL A 130 6.96 -0.83 16.75
N PRO A 131 7.44 -0.78 18.02
CA PRO A 131 7.29 0.41 18.86
C PRO A 131 7.91 1.67 18.23
N GLU A 132 9.10 1.55 17.63
CA GLU A 132 9.77 2.71 17.00
C GLU A 132 8.97 3.25 15.81
N ALA A 133 8.42 2.37 14.97
CA ALA A 133 7.60 2.76 13.84
C ALA A 133 6.25 3.37 14.27
N ILE A 134 5.69 2.90 15.39
CA ILE A 134 4.49 3.47 15.99
C ILE A 134 4.77 4.86 16.55
N ASP A 135 5.86 5.06 17.29
CA ASP A 135 6.24 6.38 17.81
C ASP A 135 6.38 7.41 16.67
N GLU A 136 6.98 6.97 15.56
CA GLU A 136 7.15 7.83 14.38
C GLU A 136 5.81 8.11 13.66
N LEU A 137 4.90 7.14 13.60
CA LEU A 137 3.54 7.36 13.09
C LEU A 137 2.78 8.39 13.94
N GLU A 138 2.86 8.26 15.27
CA GLU A 138 2.22 9.17 16.21
C GLU A 138 2.80 10.58 16.09
N ARG A 139 4.12 10.71 15.87
CA ARG A 139 4.78 12.00 15.58
C ARG A 139 4.23 12.65 14.30
N ILE A 140 4.07 11.88 13.22
CA ILE A 140 3.50 12.37 11.96
C ILE A 140 2.06 12.84 12.17
N VAL A 141 1.23 12.01 12.80
CA VAL A 141 -0.17 12.34 13.08
C VAL A 141 -0.25 13.61 13.94
N ALA A 142 0.50 13.68 15.03
CA ALA A 142 0.51 14.86 15.91
C ALA A 142 0.92 16.15 15.20
N GLY A 143 1.81 16.07 14.21
CA GLY A 143 2.31 17.22 13.45
C GLY A 143 1.47 17.64 12.24
N ALA A 144 0.53 16.81 11.76
CA ALA A 144 -0.21 17.07 10.53
C ALA A 144 -1.74 17.00 10.66
N TYR A 145 -2.25 16.22 11.60
CA TYR A 145 -3.69 15.98 11.73
C TYR A 145 -4.39 17.15 12.42
N ARG A 146 -5.58 17.47 11.90
CA ARG A 146 -6.56 18.33 12.53
C ARG A 146 -7.93 17.64 12.56
N PRO A 147 -8.57 17.52 13.73
CA PRO A 147 -9.88 16.88 13.84
C PRO A 147 -10.92 17.43 12.86
N GLY A 148 -11.55 16.54 12.10
CA GLY A 148 -12.55 16.86 11.08
C GLY A 148 -12.00 17.47 9.78
N GLU A 149 -10.77 17.99 9.79
CA GLU A 149 -10.12 18.62 8.64
C GLU A 149 -9.09 17.70 7.94
N GLY A 150 -8.66 16.61 8.57
CA GLY A 150 -7.72 15.66 7.95
C GLY A 150 -6.24 16.02 8.14
N LEU A 151 -5.38 15.47 7.27
CA LEU A 151 -3.93 15.63 7.33
C LEU A 151 -3.46 16.82 6.49
N ALA A 152 -2.39 17.51 6.89
CA ALA A 152 -1.60 18.38 6.01
C ALA A 152 -0.66 17.54 5.11
N SER A 153 -0.14 18.11 4.02
CA SER A 153 0.89 17.44 3.19
C SER A 153 2.29 17.52 3.81
N VAL A 154 2.57 18.60 4.55
CA VAL A 154 3.87 18.84 5.19
C VAL A 154 3.70 18.93 6.71
N LEU A 155 4.57 18.26 7.46
CA LEU A 155 4.58 18.28 8.92
C LEU A 155 4.80 19.70 9.47
N ASN A 156 4.04 20.07 10.50
CA ASN A 156 4.10 21.35 11.19
C ASN A 156 3.84 22.57 10.28
N GLU A 157 3.24 22.37 9.10
CA GLU A 157 2.85 23.48 8.24
C GLU A 157 1.64 24.22 8.83
N SER A 158 1.78 25.53 9.02
CA SER A 158 0.75 26.38 9.61
C SER A 158 -0.42 26.69 8.67
N SER A 159 -0.33 26.29 7.40
CA SER A 159 -1.34 26.56 6.37
C SER A 159 -2.71 26.02 6.76
N SER A 160 -3.78 26.74 6.39
CA SER A 160 -5.15 26.22 6.47
C SER A 160 -5.41 25.15 5.43
N ALA A 161 -4.63 25.11 4.33
CA ALA A 161 -4.76 24.09 3.31
C ALA A 161 -4.50 22.70 3.91
N ARG A 162 -5.41 21.77 3.63
CA ARG A 162 -5.27 20.36 3.97
C ARG A 162 -4.56 19.64 2.83
N GLY A 163 -3.97 18.51 3.17
CA GLY A 163 -3.14 17.71 2.30
C GLY A 163 -3.91 17.08 1.15
N ARG A 164 -3.15 16.48 0.25
CA ARG A 164 -3.63 15.86 -0.98
C ARG A 164 -4.26 14.50 -0.71
N LEU A 165 -4.87 13.91 -1.73
CA LEU A 165 -5.47 12.57 -1.63
C LEU A 165 -4.45 11.53 -1.14
N VAL A 166 -3.22 11.61 -1.66
CA VAL A 166 -2.11 10.70 -1.33
C VAL A 166 -1.79 10.67 0.17
N ASP A 167 -1.87 11.81 0.86
CA ASP A 167 -1.57 11.90 2.30
C ASP A 167 -2.62 11.15 3.13
N HIS A 168 -3.89 11.27 2.72
CA HIS A 168 -5.01 10.63 3.40
C HIS A 168 -5.04 9.13 3.16
N ILE A 169 -4.82 8.67 1.92
CA ILE A 169 -4.79 7.24 1.59
C ILE A 169 -3.63 6.56 2.31
N ARG A 170 -2.42 7.10 2.21
CA ARG A 170 -1.22 6.47 2.79
C ARG A 170 -1.20 6.58 4.32
N GLY A 171 -1.64 7.70 4.88
CA GLY A 171 -1.85 7.84 6.32
C GLY A 171 -2.86 6.82 6.85
N SER A 172 -3.99 6.63 6.16
CA SER A 172 -4.99 5.62 6.53
C SER A 172 -4.44 4.21 6.44
N SER A 173 -3.68 3.88 5.39
CA SER A 173 -3.07 2.55 5.24
C SER A 173 -2.09 2.24 6.37
N ALA A 174 -1.22 3.20 6.72
CA ALA A 174 -0.28 3.05 7.83
C ALA A 174 -0.99 2.89 9.19
N LEU A 175 -2.04 3.68 9.44
CA LEU A 175 -2.85 3.58 10.66
C LEU A 175 -3.58 2.23 10.78
N LEU A 176 -4.11 1.69 9.68
CA LEU A 176 -4.72 0.36 9.69
C LEU A 176 -3.67 -0.74 9.97
N SER A 177 -2.44 -0.57 9.49
CA SER A 177 -1.34 -1.50 9.78
C SER A 177 -0.91 -1.41 11.25
N ALA A 178 -0.88 -0.20 11.82
CA ALA A 178 -0.67 0.00 13.25
C ALA A 178 -1.79 -0.62 14.10
N TYR A 179 -3.05 -0.46 13.69
CA TYR A 179 -4.19 -1.10 14.37
C TYR A 179 -4.06 -2.62 14.36
N GLN A 180 -3.76 -3.22 13.22
CA GLN A 180 -3.62 -4.67 13.08
C GLN A 180 -2.54 -5.25 14.02
N LEU A 181 -1.44 -4.53 14.23
CA LEU A 181 -0.35 -4.98 15.10
C LEU A 181 -0.60 -4.72 16.59
N THR A 182 -1.37 -3.70 16.94
CA THR A 182 -1.47 -3.22 18.33
C THR A 182 -2.85 -3.36 18.97
N GLY A 183 -3.90 -3.53 18.16
CA GLY A 183 -5.30 -3.50 18.59
C GLY A 183 -5.78 -2.14 19.11
N ARG A 184 -4.97 -1.06 18.98
CA ARG A 184 -5.32 0.26 19.51
C ARG A 184 -6.35 0.94 18.60
N LEU A 185 -7.60 0.97 19.07
CA LEU A 185 -8.76 1.54 18.37
C LEU A 185 -8.57 2.96 17.79
N PRO A 186 -7.83 3.89 18.43
CA PRO A 186 -7.63 5.22 17.85
C PRO A 186 -7.04 5.20 16.44
N TYR A 187 -6.22 4.21 16.09
CA TYR A 187 -5.62 4.14 14.77
C TYR A 187 -6.65 3.81 13.67
N SER A 188 -7.49 2.79 13.87
CA SER A 188 -8.52 2.43 12.90
C SER A 188 -9.62 3.50 12.79
N MET A 189 -10.00 4.11 13.92
CA MET A 189 -10.97 5.20 13.94
C MET A 189 -10.45 6.43 13.19
N LEU A 190 -9.18 6.79 13.38
CA LEU A 190 -8.57 7.89 12.64
C LEU A 190 -8.45 7.55 11.15
N ALA A 191 -8.05 6.33 10.79
CA ALA A 191 -8.03 5.90 9.39
C ALA A 191 -9.42 6.03 8.72
N GLU A 192 -10.48 5.66 9.45
CA GLU A 192 -11.86 5.83 8.98
C GLU A 192 -12.21 7.31 8.78
N GLU A 193 -11.88 8.18 9.73
CA GLU A 193 -12.10 9.63 9.61
C GLU A 193 -11.37 10.24 8.40
N LEU A 194 -10.11 9.84 8.18
CA LEU A 194 -9.31 10.31 7.05
C LEU A 194 -9.90 9.86 5.72
N MET A 195 -10.40 8.62 5.62
CA MET A 195 -11.07 8.15 4.41
C MET A 195 -12.43 8.80 4.20
N GLN A 196 -13.17 9.13 5.26
CA GLN A 196 -14.39 9.94 5.12
C GLN A 196 -14.08 11.36 4.65
N PHE A 197 -13.01 11.98 5.15
CA PHE A 197 -12.54 13.26 4.62
C PHE A 197 -12.18 13.13 3.14
N ALA A 198 -11.41 12.10 2.77
CA ALA A 198 -11.02 11.87 1.39
C ALA A 198 -12.24 11.67 0.48
N HIS A 199 -13.24 10.94 0.94
CA HIS A 199 -14.50 10.78 0.23
C HIS A 199 -15.25 12.11 0.05
N ARG A 200 -15.42 12.92 1.10
CA ARG A 200 -16.11 14.22 0.98
C ARG A 200 -15.39 15.19 0.02
N THR A 201 -14.06 15.14 -0.02
CA THR A 201 -13.24 16.13 -0.74
C THR A 201 -12.93 15.71 -2.18
N PHE A 202 -12.48 14.46 -2.37
CA PHE A 202 -11.91 13.97 -3.63
C PHE A 202 -12.82 13.02 -4.39
N TRP A 203 -13.85 12.44 -3.78
CA TRP A 203 -14.76 11.54 -4.51
C TRP A 203 -15.52 12.28 -5.61
N ARG A 204 -15.62 11.65 -6.78
CA ARG A 204 -16.40 12.15 -7.90
C ARG A 204 -17.37 11.08 -8.36
N GLU A 205 -18.63 11.28 -8.00
CA GLU A 205 -19.73 10.37 -8.32
C GLU A 205 -19.81 9.98 -9.81
N PRO A 206 -19.62 10.89 -10.80
CA PRO A 206 -19.73 10.54 -12.22
C PRO A 206 -18.70 9.51 -12.70
N VAL A 207 -17.51 9.48 -12.09
CA VAL A 207 -16.45 8.51 -12.45
C VAL A 207 -16.29 7.42 -11.40
N ALA A 208 -17.04 7.48 -10.30
CA ALA A 208 -17.00 6.52 -9.20
C ALA A 208 -15.59 6.28 -8.65
N ALA A 209 -14.82 7.36 -8.49
CA ALA A 209 -13.40 7.32 -8.14
C ALA A 209 -12.97 8.59 -7.39
N PHE A 210 -11.82 8.53 -6.73
CA PHE A 210 -11.16 9.70 -6.19
C PHE A 210 -10.45 10.49 -7.29
N CYS A 211 -10.56 11.81 -7.24
CA CYS A 211 -9.91 12.74 -8.16
C CYS A 211 -9.22 13.86 -7.39
N ASP A 212 -7.90 13.96 -7.54
CA ASP A 212 -7.08 15.05 -7.01
C ASP A 212 -6.60 15.94 -8.16
N ALA A 213 -6.52 17.24 -7.93
CA ALA A 213 -6.01 18.17 -8.94
C ALA A 213 -4.49 18.05 -9.02
N GLY A 214 -3.93 18.10 -10.23
CA GLY A 214 -2.49 18.13 -10.44
C GLY A 214 -1.76 16.80 -10.25
N ILE A 215 -2.47 15.67 -10.25
CA ILE A 215 -1.88 14.35 -10.51
C ILE A 215 -2.12 13.96 -11.97
N ASP A 216 -1.19 13.19 -12.55
CA ASP A 216 -1.40 12.62 -13.88
C ASP A 216 -2.33 11.39 -13.84
N ARG A 217 -2.66 10.84 -15.01
CA ARG A 217 -3.57 9.68 -15.11
C ARG A 217 -3.01 8.42 -14.48
N GLY A 218 -1.70 8.18 -14.61
CA GLY A 218 -1.04 7.01 -14.03
C GLY A 218 -1.01 7.09 -12.51
N GLU A 219 -0.66 8.25 -11.95
CA GLU A 219 -0.69 8.51 -10.51
C GLU A 219 -2.13 8.41 -9.96
N SER A 220 -3.11 8.95 -10.68
CA SER A 220 -4.54 8.79 -10.31
C SER A 220 -4.98 7.33 -10.27
N PHE A 221 -4.57 6.54 -11.26
CA PHE A 221 -4.86 5.10 -11.31
C PHE A 221 -4.25 4.38 -10.10
N LEU A 222 -2.98 4.66 -9.80
CA LEU A 222 -2.27 4.10 -8.65
C LEU A 222 -2.96 4.43 -7.33
N LEU A 223 -3.25 5.72 -7.09
CA LEU A 223 -3.90 6.17 -5.86
C LEU A 223 -5.30 5.58 -5.70
N ASN A 224 -6.06 5.41 -6.79
CA ASN A 224 -7.36 4.74 -6.70
C ASN A 224 -7.22 3.25 -6.34
N CYS A 225 -6.19 2.55 -6.86
CA CYS A 225 -5.91 1.17 -6.44
C CYS A 225 -5.49 1.09 -4.96
N GLU A 226 -4.64 2.01 -4.49
CA GLU A 226 -4.28 2.12 -3.06
C GLU A 226 -5.53 2.43 -2.20
N GLY A 227 -6.36 3.37 -2.63
CA GLY A 227 -7.60 3.75 -1.95
C GLY A 227 -8.59 2.60 -1.84
N ALA A 228 -8.79 1.82 -2.91
CA ALA A 228 -9.65 0.63 -2.89
C ALA A 228 -9.19 -0.40 -1.84
N ARG A 229 -7.87 -0.60 -1.70
CA ARG A 229 -7.31 -1.50 -0.68
C ARG A 229 -7.58 -1.00 0.74
N VAL A 230 -7.42 0.30 0.99
CA VAL A 230 -7.76 0.91 2.29
C VAL A 230 -9.25 0.75 2.61
N LEU A 231 -10.13 1.02 1.64
CA LEU A 231 -11.58 0.85 1.80
C LEU A 231 -11.95 -0.60 2.06
N SER A 232 -11.33 -1.56 1.38
CA SER A 232 -11.55 -2.99 1.65
C SER A 232 -11.14 -3.39 3.06
N ARG A 233 -10.00 -2.90 3.57
CA ARG A 233 -9.56 -3.13 4.96
C ARG A 233 -10.56 -2.54 5.96
N LEU A 234 -11.07 -1.33 5.72
CA LEU A 234 -12.12 -0.72 6.56
C LEU A 234 -13.43 -1.52 6.51
N ALA A 235 -13.83 -2.02 5.33
CA ALA A 235 -14.99 -2.89 5.19
C ALA A 235 -14.85 -4.17 6.03
N GLY A 236 -13.66 -4.76 6.05
CA GLY A 236 -13.35 -5.90 6.93
C GLY A 236 -13.58 -5.60 8.41
N LEU A 237 -13.16 -4.41 8.88
CA LEU A 237 -13.44 -3.97 10.25
C LEU A 237 -14.93 -3.78 10.52
N HIS A 238 -15.69 -3.26 9.54
CA HIS A 238 -17.13 -3.08 9.68
C HIS A 238 -17.91 -4.41 9.72
N LEU A 239 -17.33 -5.49 9.22
CA LEU A 239 -17.89 -6.84 9.34
C LEU A 239 -17.56 -7.51 10.68
N ASP A 240 -16.63 -6.97 11.47
CA ASP A 240 -16.25 -7.48 12.78
C ASP A 240 -17.18 -6.95 13.88
N ASP A 241 -17.91 -7.87 14.53
CA ASP A 241 -18.85 -7.56 15.61
C ASP A 241 -18.20 -6.91 16.82
N GLU A 242 -16.99 -7.33 17.19
CA GLU A 242 -16.26 -6.78 18.33
C GLU A 242 -15.76 -5.38 18.02
N TYR A 243 -15.27 -5.16 16.79
CA TYR A 243 -14.91 -3.84 16.32
C TYR A 243 -16.10 -2.87 16.37
N ARG A 244 -17.26 -3.28 15.84
CA ARG A 244 -18.48 -2.44 15.80
C ARG A 244 -19.02 -2.09 17.19
N LYS A 245 -18.78 -2.92 18.20
CA LYS A 245 -19.15 -2.63 19.59
C LYS A 245 -18.21 -1.61 20.24
N ALA A 246 -16.95 -1.59 19.82
CA ALA A 246 -15.89 -0.81 20.46
C ALA A 246 -15.60 0.53 19.77
N ALA A 247 -15.78 0.62 18.45
CA ALA A 247 -15.47 1.79 17.64
C ALA A 247 -16.71 2.62 17.28
N VAL A 248 -16.51 3.92 17.09
CA VAL A 248 -17.54 4.80 16.49
C VAL A 248 -17.45 4.67 14.97
N VAL A 249 -18.37 3.89 14.40
CA VAL A 249 -18.39 3.56 12.97
C VAL A 249 -19.30 4.49 12.18
N ALA A 250 -18.90 4.87 10.95
CA ALA A 250 -19.80 5.56 10.02
C ALA A 250 -20.90 4.64 9.49
N LYS A 251 -22.10 4.78 10.04
CA LYS A 251 -23.27 3.94 9.73
C LYS A 251 -23.72 3.96 8.26
N THR A 252 -23.36 4.99 7.51
CA THR A 252 -23.77 5.15 6.10
C THR A 252 -22.65 4.86 5.12
N ALA A 253 -21.45 4.50 5.61
CA ALA A 253 -20.33 4.16 4.74
C ALA A 253 -20.50 2.72 4.25
N ASP A 254 -20.38 2.51 2.93
CA ASP A 254 -20.32 1.19 2.32
C ASP A 254 -18.97 1.02 1.62
N TYR A 255 -17.93 0.82 2.44
CA TYR A 255 -16.56 0.78 1.96
C TYR A 255 -16.28 -0.38 1.00
N ALA A 256 -16.98 -1.50 1.15
CA ALA A 256 -16.88 -2.62 0.20
C ALA A 256 -17.45 -2.22 -1.16
N HIS A 257 -18.61 -1.55 -1.18
CA HIS A 257 -19.20 -1.06 -2.40
C HIS A 257 -18.33 -0.01 -3.09
N ASP A 258 -17.80 0.97 -2.34
CA ASP A 258 -16.94 2.02 -2.91
C ASP A 258 -15.63 1.44 -3.48
N ALA A 259 -14.98 0.48 -2.81
CA ALA A 259 -13.82 -0.22 -3.34
C ALA A 259 -14.14 -0.95 -4.67
N ALA A 260 -15.29 -1.64 -4.72
CA ALA A 260 -15.74 -2.33 -5.93
C ALA A 260 -16.06 -1.35 -7.08
N ARG A 261 -16.65 -0.19 -6.77
CA ARG A 261 -16.92 0.87 -7.74
C ARG A 261 -15.64 1.43 -8.34
N ILE A 262 -14.65 1.73 -7.51
CA ILE A 262 -13.33 2.19 -7.98
C ILE A 262 -12.73 1.17 -8.95
N LEU A 263 -12.65 -0.10 -8.55
CA LEU A 263 -12.00 -1.12 -9.37
C LEU A 263 -12.76 -1.38 -10.68
N ASN A 264 -14.09 -1.37 -10.66
CA ASN A 264 -14.90 -1.45 -11.88
C ASN A 264 -14.67 -0.25 -12.82
N ALA A 265 -14.56 0.96 -12.28
CA ALA A 265 -14.27 2.15 -13.09
C ALA A 265 -12.91 2.03 -13.81
N HIS A 266 -11.93 1.38 -13.16
CA HIS A 266 -10.57 1.24 -13.69
C HIS A 266 -10.32 -0.03 -14.52
N ALA A 267 -11.32 -0.92 -14.62
CA ALA A 267 -11.21 -2.19 -15.35
C ALA A 267 -10.93 -2.03 -16.86
N ALA A 268 -11.26 -0.88 -17.45
CA ALA A 268 -10.96 -0.60 -18.85
C ALA A 268 -9.50 -0.17 -19.11
N TRP A 269 -8.76 0.23 -18.07
CA TRP A 269 -7.46 0.89 -18.23
C TRP A 269 -6.27 0.06 -17.77
N TYR A 270 -6.45 -1.06 -17.06
CA TYR A 270 -5.33 -1.82 -16.50
C TYR A 270 -4.36 -2.40 -17.55
N ARG A 271 -4.75 -2.40 -18.84
CA ARG A 271 -3.92 -2.86 -19.97
C ARG A 271 -3.19 -1.72 -20.69
N GLU A 272 -3.41 -0.47 -20.29
CA GLU A 272 -2.81 0.67 -20.95
C GLU A 272 -1.30 0.76 -20.65
N PRO A 273 -0.46 1.22 -21.60
CA PRO A 273 1.00 1.26 -21.40
C PRO A 273 1.46 2.21 -20.28
N TRP A 274 0.63 3.19 -19.91
CA TRP A 274 0.95 4.22 -18.91
C TRP A 274 0.53 3.82 -17.48
N VAL A 275 -0.15 2.69 -17.29
CA VAL A 275 -0.52 2.19 -15.95
C VAL A 275 0.48 1.19 -15.41
N GLN A 276 0.64 1.18 -14.09
CA GLN A 276 1.23 0.05 -13.39
C GLN A 276 0.12 -0.97 -13.09
N SER A 277 -0.11 -1.88 -14.04
CA SER A 277 -1.19 -2.88 -13.98
C SER A 277 -1.12 -3.76 -12.71
N SER A 278 0.07 -3.98 -12.17
CA SER A 278 0.29 -4.72 -10.91
C SER A 278 -0.38 -4.08 -9.70
N ALA A 279 -0.53 -2.75 -9.65
CA ALA A 279 -1.26 -2.08 -8.57
C ALA A 279 -2.75 -2.47 -8.56
N TYR A 280 -3.35 -2.58 -9.75
CA TYR A 280 -4.72 -3.04 -9.92
C TYR A 280 -4.88 -4.52 -9.59
N GLY A 281 -3.93 -5.35 -10.03
CA GLY A 281 -3.88 -6.77 -9.66
C GLY A 281 -3.81 -6.99 -8.15
N LEU A 282 -2.96 -6.24 -7.45
CA LEU A 282 -2.86 -6.27 -5.98
C LEU A 282 -4.18 -5.88 -5.32
N ALA A 283 -4.83 -4.81 -5.82
CA ALA A 283 -6.11 -4.38 -5.30
C ALA A 283 -7.22 -5.44 -5.51
N LEU A 284 -7.24 -6.13 -6.65
CA LEU A 284 -8.19 -7.22 -6.90
C LEU A 284 -7.99 -8.41 -5.95
N ILE A 285 -6.74 -8.82 -5.72
CA ILE A 285 -6.40 -9.92 -4.80
C ILE A 285 -6.88 -9.56 -3.39
N GLU A 286 -6.54 -8.37 -2.89
CA GLU A 286 -6.88 -7.97 -1.52
C GLU A 286 -8.38 -7.70 -1.31
N CYS A 287 -9.05 -7.08 -2.29
CA CYS A 287 -10.46 -6.71 -2.11
C CYS A 287 -11.43 -7.89 -2.23
N PHE A 288 -11.05 -8.93 -2.98
CA PHE A 288 -11.97 -9.99 -3.37
C PHE A 288 -11.42 -11.41 -3.19
N GLY A 289 -10.18 -11.58 -2.75
CA GLY A 289 -9.52 -12.89 -2.67
C GLY A 289 -9.38 -13.56 -4.05
N LEU A 290 -9.20 -12.75 -5.11
CA LEU A 290 -9.15 -13.26 -6.48
C LEU A 290 -7.75 -13.73 -6.83
N THR A 291 -7.56 -15.05 -6.84
CA THR A 291 -6.37 -15.74 -7.38
C THR A 291 -6.78 -16.77 -8.43
#